data_AF-A0A816MQV2-F1
#
_entry.id   AF-A0A816MQV2-F1
#
_cell.length_a   1.000
_cell.length_b   1.000
_cell.length_c   1.000
_cell.angle_alpha   90.00
_cell.angle_beta   90.00
_cell.angle_gamma   90.00
#
_symmetry.space_group_name_H-M   'P 1'
#
loop_
_entity.id
_entity.type
_entity.pdbx_description
1 polymer ?
#
loop_
_entity_poly.entity_id
_entity_poly.type
_entity_poly.pdbx_seq_one_letter_code
_entity_poly.pdbx_strand_id
1 'polypeptide(L)'
;MKFCLRYGNREAHYIEGVKHLFALHDRTKGMRHLKITATKNYKRGKYLYAILKLLAGDHVEGMNLLDVHKWRSNTYVVDKLWNQVKRSLHEVPIIKNSFYGTNMILIMPPRACELNKLENRCNKCFYYKEMARFMELVYRG
;
A
#
# COMPACT_ATOMS: atom_id res chain seq x y z
N MET A 1 15.74 -13.92 11.80
CA MET A 1 14.65 -13.88 10.80
C MET A 1 13.94 -15.22 10.57
N LYS A 2 14.63 -16.32 10.22
CA LYS A 2 14.01 -17.64 9.91
C LYS A 2 13.03 -18.14 11.00
N PHE A 3 13.43 -18.09 12.27
CA PHE A 3 12.55 -18.49 13.39
C PHE A 3 11.31 -17.59 13.50
N CYS A 4 11.47 -16.28 13.40
CA CYS A 4 10.36 -15.32 13.46
C CYS A 4 9.30 -15.60 12.39
N LEU A 5 9.72 -15.92 11.15
CA LEU A 5 8.81 -16.30 10.07
C LEU A 5 8.12 -17.64 10.33
N ARG A 6 8.86 -18.64 10.84
CA ARG A 6 8.30 -19.97 11.17
C ARG A 6 7.20 -19.88 12.23
N TYR A 7 7.37 -19.02 13.24
CA TYR A 7 6.35 -18.74 14.24
C TYR A 7 5.31 -17.70 13.78
N GLY A 8 5.37 -17.27 12.52
CA GLY A 8 4.40 -16.38 11.91
C GLY A 8 4.38 -14.98 12.54
N ASN A 9 5.54 -14.46 12.96
CA ASN A 9 5.65 -13.07 13.42
C ASN A 9 5.27 -12.12 12.28
N ARG A 10 4.22 -11.32 12.50
CA ARG A 10 3.63 -10.46 11.48
C ARG A 10 4.57 -9.36 10.97
N GLU A 11 5.45 -8.84 11.83
CA GLU A 11 6.42 -7.81 11.46
C GLU A 11 7.58 -8.40 10.65
N ALA A 12 8.04 -9.60 11.01
CA ALA A 12 9.02 -10.34 10.20
C ALA A 12 8.49 -10.60 8.79
N HIS A 13 7.21 -10.98 8.65
CA HIS A 13 6.58 -11.10 7.34
C HIS A 13 6.47 -9.75 6.61
N TYR A 14 6.20 -8.65 7.31
CA TYR A 14 6.21 -7.33 6.68
C TYR A 14 7.59 -6.97 6.11
N ILE A 15 8.66 -7.13 6.89
CA ILE A 15 10.05 -6.83 6.47
C ILE A 15 10.44 -7.69 5.28
N GLU A 16 10.22 -9.01 5.35
CA GLU A 16 10.52 -9.90 4.22
C GLU A 16 9.66 -9.62 3.00
N GLY A 17 8.42 -9.18 3.18
CA GLY A 17 7.53 -8.76 2.09
C GLY A 17 8.08 -7.55 1.34
N VAL A 18 8.47 -6.50 2.07
CA VAL A 18 9.11 -5.30 1.52
C VAL A 18 10.41 -5.64 0.79
N LYS A 19 11.29 -6.42 1.44
CA LYS A 19 12.57 -6.85 0.87
C LYS A 19 12.39 -7.66 -0.42
N HIS A 20 11.54 -8.69 -0.40
CA HIS A 20 11.31 -9.52 -1.58
C HIS A 20 10.68 -8.72 -2.72
N LEU A 21 9.71 -7.86 -2.42
CA LEU A 21 9.00 -7.11 -3.43
C LEU A 21 9.87 -6.02 -4.09
N PHE A 22 10.58 -5.24 -3.29
CA PHE A 22 11.26 -4.03 -3.80
C PHE A 22 12.75 -4.21 -4.01
N ALA A 23 13.47 -4.89 -3.11
CA ALA A 23 14.92 -5.04 -3.21
C ALA A 23 15.34 -6.26 -4.04
N LEU A 24 14.56 -7.35 -3.99
CA LEU A 24 14.87 -8.59 -4.71
C LEU A 24 14.02 -8.81 -5.98
N HIS A 25 13.05 -7.93 -6.23
CA HIS A 25 12.12 -8.01 -7.36
C HIS A 25 11.34 -9.35 -7.48
N ASP A 26 11.22 -10.09 -6.38
CA ASP A 26 10.39 -11.29 -6.27
C ASP A 26 8.98 -10.90 -5.83
N ARG A 27 8.18 -10.45 -6.80
CA ARG A 27 6.81 -9.98 -6.57
C ARG A 27 5.94 -11.05 -5.93
N THR A 28 6.02 -12.30 -6.38
CA THR A 28 5.18 -13.39 -5.90
C THR A 28 5.44 -13.66 -4.42
N LYS A 29 6.70 -13.77 -4.03
CA LYS A 29 7.07 -13.99 -2.64
C LYS A 29 6.81 -12.77 -1.77
N GLY A 30 7.14 -11.57 -2.27
CA GLY A 30 6.86 -10.31 -1.60
C GLY A 30 5.38 -10.14 -1.26
N MET A 31 4.50 -10.32 -2.25
CA MET A 31 3.05 -10.26 -2.07
C MET A 31 2.53 -11.36 -1.14
N ARG A 32 3.09 -12.58 -1.17
CA ARG A 32 2.72 -13.65 -0.24
C ARG A 32 3.02 -13.27 1.21
N HIS A 33 4.21 -12.72 1.48
CA HIS A 33 4.57 -12.24 2.81
C HIS A 33 3.68 -11.07 3.26
N LEU A 34 3.39 -10.13 2.36
CA LEU A 34 2.49 -9.00 2.62
C LEU A 34 1.03 -9.44 2.88
N LYS A 35 0.56 -10.50 2.21
CA LYS A 35 -0.74 -11.11 2.48
C LYS A 35 -0.79 -11.70 3.90
N ILE A 36 0.24 -12.43 4.32
CA ILE A 36 0.29 -13.03 5.67
C ILE A 36 0.22 -11.96 6.76
N THR A 37 0.96 -10.87 6.59
CA THR A 37 0.91 -9.76 7.56
C THR A 37 -0.46 -9.07 7.57
N ALA A 38 -1.16 -8.97 6.44
CA ALA A 38 -2.51 -8.43 6.36
C ALA A 38 -3.52 -9.35 7.09
N THR A 39 -3.45 -10.66 6.85
CA THR A 39 -4.28 -11.68 7.53
C THR A 39 -4.05 -11.70 9.04
N LYS A 40 -2.81 -11.48 9.49
CA LYS A 40 -2.45 -11.36 10.92
C LYS A 40 -2.73 -9.98 11.52
N ASN A 41 -3.53 -9.15 10.86
CA ASN A 41 -3.98 -7.83 11.33
C ASN A 41 -2.84 -6.87 11.72
N TYR A 42 -1.66 -7.00 11.11
CA TYR A 42 -0.64 -5.98 11.27
C TYR A 42 -1.01 -4.76 10.42
N LYS A 43 -1.40 -3.66 11.08
CA LYS A 43 -2.01 -2.51 10.40
C LYS A 43 -1.13 -1.95 9.28
N ARG A 44 0.18 -1.82 9.50
CA ARG A 44 1.14 -1.31 8.50
C ARG A 44 1.23 -2.24 7.28
N GLY A 45 1.36 -3.54 7.52
CA GLY A 45 1.43 -4.53 6.45
C GLY A 45 0.12 -4.64 5.67
N LYS A 46 -1.03 -4.58 6.36
CA LYS A 46 -2.35 -4.54 5.72
C LYS A 46 -2.51 -3.33 4.81
N TYR A 47 -2.16 -2.15 5.31
CA TYR A 47 -2.26 -0.90 4.55
C TYR A 47 -1.35 -0.93 3.30
N LEU A 48 -0.08 -1.34 3.43
CA LEU A 48 0.82 -1.47 2.27
C LEU A 48 0.31 -2.52 1.26
N TYR A 49 -0.12 -3.69 1.75
CA TYR A 49 -0.67 -4.74 0.89
C TYR A 49 -1.91 -4.26 0.13
N ALA A 50 -2.78 -3.47 0.77
CA ALA A 50 -3.95 -2.90 0.13
C ALA A 50 -3.60 -1.95 -1.01
N ILE A 51 -2.65 -1.04 -0.81
CA ILE A 51 -2.17 -0.13 -1.87
C ILE A 51 -1.61 -0.93 -3.06
N LEU A 52 -0.80 -1.95 -2.79
CA LEU A 52 -0.22 -2.80 -3.82
C LEU A 52 -1.26 -3.63 -4.57
N LYS A 53 -2.36 -4.02 -3.89
CA LYS A 53 -3.51 -4.66 -4.52
C LYS A 53 -4.23 -3.73 -5.48
N LEU A 54 -4.47 -2.48 -5.06
CA LEU A 54 -5.04 -1.45 -5.95
C LEU A 54 -4.14 -1.24 -7.18
N LEU A 55 -2.84 -1.04 -6.98
CA LEU A 55 -1.88 -0.84 -8.07
C LEU A 55 -1.72 -2.08 -8.98
N ALA A 56 -2.02 -3.27 -8.47
CA ALA A 56 -2.04 -4.52 -9.25
C ALA A 56 -3.34 -4.73 -10.04
N GLY A 57 -4.33 -3.83 -9.91
CA GLY A 57 -5.63 -3.92 -10.59
C GLY A 57 -6.70 -4.67 -9.78
N ASP A 58 -6.34 -5.19 -8.61
CA ASP A 58 -7.27 -5.86 -7.70
C ASP A 58 -7.94 -4.83 -6.79
N HIS A 59 -8.73 -3.96 -7.44
CA HIS A 59 -9.32 -2.79 -6.81
C HIS A 59 -10.28 -3.17 -5.68
N VAL A 60 -11.09 -4.21 -5.86
CA VAL A 60 -12.06 -4.66 -4.87
C VAL A 60 -11.37 -5.14 -3.60
N GLU A 61 -10.34 -6.01 -3.70
CA GLU A 61 -9.61 -6.47 -2.50
C GLU A 61 -8.88 -5.30 -1.83
N GLY A 62 -8.21 -4.44 -2.62
CA GLY A 62 -7.50 -3.29 -2.09
C GLY A 62 -8.40 -2.29 -1.34
N MET A 63 -9.58 -1.98 -1.90
CA MET A 63 -10.56 -1.08 -1.26
C MET A 63 -11.09 -1.68 0.04
N ASN A 64 -11.48 -2.96 0.02
CA ASN A 64 -11.99 -3.66 1.21
C ASN A 64 -10.96 -3.68 2.34
N LEU A 65 -9.68 -3.88 2.03
CA LEU A 65 -8.60 -3.86 3.02
C LEU A 65 -8.38 -2.46 3.63
N LEU A 66 -8.54 -1.39 2.85
CA LEU A 66 -8.45 -0.01 3.34
C LEU A 66 -9.68 0.37 4.18
N ASP A 67 -10.88 -0.08 3.80
CA ASP A 67 -12.13 0.20 4.53
C ASP A 67 -12.11 -0.34 5.98
N VAL A 68 -11.32 -1.39 6.26
CA VAL A 68 -11.07 -1.89 7.63
C VAL A 68 -10.51 -0.80 8.56
N HIS A 69 -9.83 0.20 8.02
CA HIS A 69 -9.29 1.32 8.79
C HIS A 69 -10.30 2.43 9.07
N LYS A 70 -11.56 2.30 8.63
CA LYS A 70 -12.65 3.27 8.85
C LYS A 70 -12.29 4.71 8.43
N TRP A 71 -11.55 4.86 7.34
CA TRP A 71 -11.05 6.16 6.88
C TRP A 71 -12.15 7.17 6.56
N ARG A 72 -13.37 6.72 6.24
CA ARG A 72 -14.52 7.60 5.96
C ARG A 72 -14.94 8.46 7.14
N SER A 73 -14.72 7.99 8.37
CA SER A 73 -15.00 8.77 9.57
C SER A 73 -13.78 9.52 10.08
N ASN A 74 -12.58 8.98 9.88
CA ASN A 74 -11.34 9.60 10.32
C ASN A 74 -10.14 9.21 9.47
N THR A 75 -9.63 10.15 8.68
CA THR A 75 -8.45 9.97 7.82
C THR A 75 -7.12 9.96 8.59
N TYR A 76 -7.08 10.41 9.85
CA TYR A 76 -5.88 10.44 10.67
C TYR A 76 -5.23 9.05 10.83
N VAL A 77 -6.04 8.00 10.94
CA VAL A 77 -5.55 6.62 11.12
C VAL A 77 -4.75 6.17 9.90
N VAL A 78 -5.26 6.43 8.70
CA VAL A 78 -4.57 6.07 7.45
C VAL A 78 -3.38 6.98 7.18
N ASP A 79 -3.43 8.25 7.58
CA ASP A 79 -2.27 9.16 7.51
C ASP A 79 -1.12 8.70 8.40
N LYS A 80 -1.43 8.26 9.62
CA LYS A 80 -0.44 7.70 10.53
C LYS A 80 0.18 6.43 9.93
N LEU A 81 -0.62 5.56 9.30
CA LEU A 81 -0.12 4.34 8.65
C LEU A 81 0.74 4.67 7.43
N TRP A 82 0.32 5.63 6.61
CA TRP A 82 1.10 6.14 5.48
C TRP A 82 2.48 6.60 5.92
N ASN A 83 2.55 7.47 6.94
CA ASN A 83 3.83 7.99 7.45
C ASN A 83 4.75 6.87 7.96
N GLN A 84 4.18 5.83 8.58
CA GLN A 84 4.94 4.67 9.04
C GLN A 84 5.46 3.80 7.89
N VAL A 85 4.64 3.57 6.85
CA VAL A 85 5.05 2.86 5.63
C VAL A 85 6.12 3.64 4.91
N LYS A 86 5.91 4.94 4.68
CA LYS A 86 6.87 5.84 4.04
C LYS A 86 8.24 5.79 4.71
N ARG A 87 8.29 5.84 6.05
CA ARG A 87 9.55 5.67 6.80
C ARG A 87 10.19 4.31 6.59
N SER A 88 9.39 3.25 6.54
CA SER A 88 9.90 1.87 6.34
C SER A 88 10.45 1.66 4.92
N LEU A 89 10.01 2.45 3.96
CA LEU A 89 10.41 2.38 2.56
C LEU A 89 11.47 3.43 2.18
N HIS A 90 11.88 4.30 3.12
CA HIS A 90 12.71 5.46 2.83
C HIS A 90 14.05 5.11 2.17
N GLU A 91 14.67 4.00 2.57
CA GLU A 91 15.97 3.55 2.05
C GLU A 91 15.84 2.39 1.04
N VAL A 92 14.61 2.03 0.68
CA VAL A 92 14.36 0.89 -0.22
C VAL A 92 14.16 1.42 -1.64
N PRO A 93 15.00 1.06 -2.62
CA PRO A 93 14.78 1.46 -4.01
C PRO A 93 13.52 0.77 -4.54
N ILE A 94 12.50 1.55 -4.90
CA ILE A 94 11.23 1.04 -5.43
C ILE A 94 11.25 1.18 -6.95
N ILE A 95 11.40 0.06 -7.67
CA ILE A 95 11.30 0.08 -9.13
C ILE A 95 9.84 0.25 -9.54
N LYS A 96 9.59 1.26 -10.38
CA LYS A 96 8.28 1.51 -11.00
C LYS A 96 7.88 0.33 -11.89
N ASN A 97 6.68 -0.19 -11.66
CA ASN A 97 6.07 -1.14 -12.59
C ASN A 97 5.18 -0.42 -13.61
N SER A 98 5.24 -0.82 -14.88
CA SER A 98 4.53 -0.16 -15.98
C SER A 98 3.00 -0.19 -15.78
N PHE A 99 2.46 -1.27 -15.20
CA PHE A 99 1.02 -1.44 -15.00
C PHE A 99 0.43 -0.58 -13.86
N TYR A 100 1.26 0.01 -13.00
CA TYR A 100 0.75 0.85 -11.89
C TYR A 100 -0.05 2.04 -12.41
N GLY A 101 0.47 2.75 -13.42
CA GLY A 101 -0.23 3.88 -14.03
C GLY A 101 -1.54 3.46 -14.70
N THR A 102 -1.52 2.36 -15.45
CA THR A 102 -2.70 1.82 -16.12
C THR A 102 -3.82 1.50 -15.15
N ASN A 103 -3.52 0.80 -14.05
CA ASN A 103 -4.53 0.43 -13.06
C ASN A 103 -5.07 1.63 -12.29
N MET A 104 -4.23 2.65 -12.03
CA MET A 104 -4.71 3.90 -11.42
C MET A 104 -5.74 4.63 -12.29
N ILE A 105 -5.58 4.62 -13.62
CA ILE A 105 -6.52 5.28 -14.54
C ILE A 105 -7.91 4.65 -14.46
N LEU A 106 -8.01 3.33 -14.24
CA LEU A 106 -9.28 2.61 -14.16
C LEU A 106 -10.16 3.04 -12.98
N ILE A 107 -9.55 3.61 -11.93
CA ILE A 107 -10.28 4.16 -10.77
C ILE A 107 -10.04 5.65 -10.60
N MET A 108 -9.74 6.35 -11.70
CA MET A 108 -9.58 7.79 -11.70
C MET A 108 -10.89 8.46 -11.23
N PRO A 109 -10.83 9.32 -10.22
CA PRO A 109 -12.01 9.97 -9.66
C PRO A 109 -12.54 11.09 -10.58
N PRO A 110 -13.78 11.57 -10.37
CA PRO A 110 -14.34 12.66 -11.14
C PRO A 110 -13.51 13.95 -11.07
N ARG A 111 -13.55 14.76 -12.14
CA ARG A 111 -12.83 16.05 -12.25
C ARG A 111 -13.10 17.04 -11.11
N ALA A 112 -14.25 16.92 -10.45
CA ALA A 112 -14.60 17.73 -9.28
C ALA A 112 -13.69 17.47 -8.05
N CYS A 113 -12.89 16.41 -8.05
CA CYS A 113 -11.94 16.13 -6.97
C CYS A 113 -10.62 16.88 -7.21
N GLU A 114 -10.12 17.59 -6.20
CA GLU A 114 -8.83 18.28 -6.25
C GLU A 114 -7.66 17.27 -6.18
N LEU A 115 -7.25 16.64 -7.27
CA LEU A 115 -6.29 15.51 -7.23
C LEU A 115 -4.90 15.89 -6.72
N ASN A 116 -4.49 17.13 -6.94
CA ASN A 116 -3.17 17.63 -6.52
C ASN A 116 -3.06 17.86 -5.00
N LYS A 117 -4.20 18.02 -4.30
CA LYS A 117 -4.23 18.21 -2.84
C LYS A 117 -4.46 16.87 -2.13
N LEU A 118 -3.40 16.09 -1.94
CA LEU A 118 -3.49 14.70 -1.43
C LEU A 118 -4.04 14.59 0.01
N GLU A 119 -4.05 15.68 0.76
CA GLU A 119 -4.66 15.83 2.08
C GLU A 119 -6.19 15.89 2.02
N ASN A 120 -6.76 16.56 1.00
CA ASN A 120 -8.19 16.77 0.81
C ASN A 120 -8.86 15.54 0.21
N ARG A 121 -9.22 14.55 1.02
CA ARG A 121 -9.84 13.31 0.54
C ARG A 121 -11.35 13.31 0.72
N CYS A 122 -12.07 12.92 -0.32
CA CYS A 122 -13.50 12.61 -0.27
C CYS A 122 -13.73 11.14 -0.62
N ASN A 123 -14.97 10.67 -0.47
CA ASN A 123 -15.29 9.26 -0.70
C ASN A 123 -15.03 8.79 -2.14
N LYS A 124 -14.98 9.71 -3.10
CA LYS A 124 -14.77 9.42 -4.52
C LYS A 124 -13.30 9.31 -4.90
N CYS A 125 -12.41 10.06 -4.23
CA CYS A 125 -10.98 10.15 -4.61
C CYS A 125 -10.02 9.52 -3.61
N PHE A 126 -10.51 9.04 -2.46
CA PHE A 126 -9.68 8.48 -1.40
C PHE A 126 -8.71 7.41 -1.92
N TYR A 127 -9.20 6.32 -2.50
CA TYR A 127 -8.37 5.20 -2.97
C TYR A 127 -7.34 5.62 -4.02
N TYR A 128 -7.76 6.48 -4.96
CA TYR A 128 -6.87 7.05 -5.96
C TYR A 128 -5.73 7.85 -5.31
N LYS A 129 -6.05 8.69 -4.32
CA LYS A 129 -5.05 9.50 -3.61
C LYS A 129 -4.10 8.66 -2.75
N GLU A 130 -4.56 7.57 -2.15
CA GLU A 130 -3.69 6.65 -1.42
C GLU A 130 -2.70 5.93 -2.36
N MET A 131 -3.12 5.56 -3.57
CA MET A 131 -2.19 5.08 -4.61
C MET A 131 -1.23 6.19 -5.07
N ALA A 132 -1.73 7.41 -5.29
CA ALA A 132 -0.93 8.54 -5.75
C ALA A 132 0.19 8.87 -4.75
N ARG A 133 -0.10 8.87 -3.45
CA ARG A 133 0.91 9.01 -2.38
C ARG A 133 2.01 7.97 -2.48
N PHE A 134 1.66 6.71 -2.75
CA PHE A 134 2.65 5.67 -2.98
C PHE A 134 3.48 5.94 -4.23
N MET A 135 2.85 6.35 -5.33
CA MET A 135 3.56 6.69 -6.56
C MET A 135 4.53 7.87 -6.39
N GLU A 136 4.22 8.86 -5.54
CA GLU A 136 5.18 9.93 -5.20
C GLU A 136 6.47 9.40 -4.55
N LEU A 137 6.44 8.24 -3.88
CA LEU A 137 7.66 7.58 -3.40
C LEU A 137 8.38 6.84 -4.53
N VAL A 138 7.64 6.17 -5.40
CA VAL A 138 8.20 5.46 -6.55
C VAL A 138 8.94 6.41 -7.49
N TYR A 139 8.43 7.62 -7.70
CA TYR A 139 9.05 8.63 -8.58
C TYR A 139 10.24 9.38 -7.97
N ARG A 140 10.57 9.15 -6.69
CA ARG A 140 11.74 9.76 -6.03
C ARG A 140 13.03 8.94 -6.19
N GLY A 141 12.92 7.67 -6.56
CA GLY A 141 14.05 6.78 -6.85
C GLY A 141 14.29 6.67 -8.35
#